data_AF-A0A4S9APV8-F1
#
_entry.id   AF-A0A4S9APV8-F1
#
_cell.length_a   1.000
_cell.length_b   1.000
_cell.length_c   1.000
_cell.angle_alpha   90.00
_cell.angle_beta   90.00
_cell.angle_gamma   90.00
#
_symmetry.space_group_name_H-M   'P 1'
#
loop_
_entity.id
_entity.type
_entity.pdbx_description
1 polymer ?
#
loop_
_entity_poly.entity_id
_entity_poly.type
_entity_poly.pdbx_seq_one_letter_code
_entity_poly.pdbx_strand_id
1 'polypeptide(L)'
;MQAATQLACNMAAALFGLAYFCFVTFRTDRQRVMTHQYDLVRPSLACLKTLARPGALTFAESAIRNALYLWLVNGIVAMGSDYATAWGVFSSIRWGLIMVPVQALEATTLAFIGHSWGEWRKETGTERRPRASRYKLYEIIRPALWSCLIALAIEIPLCIFMSEYGARRFAFYLSESQTVSQITAKMWRTIDWCYIFYALSTQLAAILLATRPRWYLYQSLISNLLWVMPWAIVVSKAHITPEDAWTYHSIVFGGSLVFSFFDVLVVDLVWAWALLRGKMRLPAIY
;
A
#
# COMPACT_ATOMS: atom_id res chain seq x y z
N MET A 1 -16.24 -14.20 4.49
CA MET A 1 -15.19 -15.15 4.90
C MET A 1 -13.79 -14.64 4.57
N GLN A 2 -13.47 -14.27 3.33
CA GLN A 2 -12.12 -13.84 2.91
C GLN A 2 -11.51 -12.67 3.72
N ALA A 3 -12.32 -11.64 4.04
CA ALA A 3 -11.85 -10.52 4.87
C ALA A 3 -11.45 -10.96 6.29
N ALA A 4 -12.14 -11.95 6.86
CA ALA A 4 -11.83 -12.48 8.18
C ALA A 4 -10.57 -13.34 8.15
N THR A 5 -10.36 -14.15 7.12
CA THR A 5 -9.14 -14.94 6.94
C THR A 5 -7.92 -14.04 6.71
N GLN A 6 -8.04 -13.01 5.87
CA GLN A 6 -6.95 -12.07 5.63
C GLN A 6 -6.62 -11.25 6.89
N LEU A 7 -7.63 -10.83 7.65
CA LEU A 7 -7.43 -10.17 8.94
C LEU A 7 -6.73 -11.10 9.94
N ALA A 8 -7.17 -12.35 10.05
CA ALA A 8 -6.58 -13.34 10.95
C ALA A 8 -5.11 -13.63 10.59
N CYS A 9 -4.80 -13.82 9.30
CA CYS A 9 -3.43 -14.02 8.82
C CYS A 9 -2.55 -12.80 9.10
N ASN A 10 -3.03 -11.58 8.82
CA ASN A 10 -2.28 -10.36 9.08
C ASN A 10 -2.07 -10.11 10.58
N MET A 11 -3.07 -10.37 11.42
CA MET A 11 -2.95 -10.29 12.88
C MET A 11 -1.97 -11.33 13.42
N ALA A 12 -2.05 -12.58 12.95
CA ALA A 12 -1.12 -13.63 13.34
C ALA A 12 0.32 -13.26 12.95
N ALA A 13 0.55 -12.84 11.70
CA ALA A 13 1.85 -12.40 11.23
C ALA A 13 2.40 -11.23 12.07
N ALA A 14 1.56 -10.25 12.42
CA ALA A 14 1.96 -9.13 13.27
C ALA A 14 2.32 -9.57 14.71
N LEU A 15 1.54 -10.47 15.30
CA LEU A 15 1.79 -11.00 16.65
C LEU A 15 3.07 -11.85 16.69
N PHE A 16 3.26 -12.75 15.72
CA PHE A 16 4.48 -13.55 15.62
C PHE A 16 5.71 -12.69 15.32
N GLY A 17 5.58 -11.68 14.46
CA GLY A 17 6.63 -10.71 14.19
C GLY A 17 7.04 -9.92 15.45
N LEU A 18 6.06 -9.50 16.26
CA LEU A 18 6.31 -8.84 17.54
C LEU A 18 6.99 -9.78 18.53
N ALA A 19 6.52 -11.03 18.64
CA ALA A 19 7.12 -12.03 19.50
C ALA A 19 8.57 -12.32 19.11
N TYR A 20 8.85 -12.46 17.82
CA TYR A 20 10.19 -12.63 17.27
C TYR A 20 11.08 -11.42 17.56
N PHE A 21 10.57 -10.20 17.32
CA PHE A 21 11.30 -8.97 17.63
C PHE A 21 11.66 -8.86 19.10
N CYS A 22 10.71 -9.14 20.00
CA CYS A 22 10.97 -9.19 21.44
C CYS A 22 12.02 -10.25 21.77
N PHE A 23 11.87 -11.47 21.26
CA PHE A 23 12.80 -12.58 21.50
C PHE A 23 14.23 -12.24 21.06
N VAL A 24 14.40 -11.70 19.85
CA VAL A 24 15.70 -11.28 19.32
C VAL A 24 16.27 -10.13 20.16
N THR A 25 15.47 -9.12 20.48
CA THR A 25 15.90 -7.98 21.30
C THR A 25 16.37 -8.45 22.68
N PHE A 26 15.62 -9.31 23.36
CA PHE A 26 16.02 -9.87 24.65
C PHE A 26 17.27 -10.76 24.55
N ARG A 27 17.43 -11.52 23.47
CA ARG A 27 18.60 -12.38 23.26
C ARG A 27 19.86 -11.57 22.94
N THR A 28 19.74 -10.52 22.13
CA THR A 28 20.82 -9.59 21.79
C THR A 28 21.21 -8.71 22.98
N ASP A 29 20.24 -8.29 23.81
CA ASP A 29 20.50 -7.57 25.06
C ASP A 29 21.34 -8.43 26.01
N ARG A 30 21.02 -9.73 26.12
CA ARG A 30 21.79 -10.70 26.91
C ARG A 30 23.23 -10.89 26.41
N GLN A 31 23.48 -10.72 25.10
CA GLN A 31 24.84 -10.75 24.52
C GLN A 31 25.58 -9.41 24.69
N ARG A 32 24.90 -8.26 24.63
CA ARG A 32 25.51 -6.93 24.83
C ARG A 32 25.91 -6.67 26.28
N VAL A 33 25.14 -7.19 27.24
CA VAL A 33 25.52 -7.19 28.67
C VAL A 33 26.85 -7.91 28.92
N MET A 34 27.20 -8.91 28.11
CA MET A 34 28.48 -9.62 28.18
C MET A 34 29.65 -8.86 27.52
N THR A 35 29.40 -7.84 26.69
CA THR A 35 30.42 -7.13 25.89
C THR A 35 30.63 -5.65 26.27
N HIS A 36 30.06 -5.17 27.38
CA HIS A 36 30.36 -3.87 28.00
C HIS A 36 30.31 -2.64 27.05
N GLN A 37 29.46 -2.68 26.00
CA GLN A 37 29.31 -1.57 25.05
C GLN A 37 27.83 -1.22 24.80
N TYR A 38 27.50 0.02 25.22
CA TYR A 38 26.28 0.81 24.96
C TYR A 38 24.98 0.44 25.71
N ASP A 39 24.18 1.49 25.95
CA ASP A 39 22.93 1.50 26.71
C ASP A 39 21.93 0.41 26.29
N LEU A 40 21.24 -0.12 27.31
CA LEU A 40 20.23 -1.16 27.21
C LEU A 40 19.04 -0.70 26.34
N VAL A 41 18.89 -1.27 25.13
CA VAL A 41 17.71 -1.03 24.28
C VAL A 41 16.61 -1.99 24.71
N ARG A 42 15.90 -1.65 25.79
CA ARG A 42 14.75 -2.45 26.26
C ARG A 42 13.46 -2.03 25.58
N PRO A 43 12.60 -2.99 25.19
CA PRO A 43 11.25 -2.67 24.71
C PRO A 43 10.47 -2.02 25.86
N SER A 44 10.16 -0.73 25.69
CA SER A 44 9.49 0.10 26.68
C SER A 44 8.07 0.44 26.22
N LEU A 45 7.12 0.45 27.15
CA LEU A 45 5.75 0.91 26.89
C LEU A 45 5.72 2.38 26.42
N ALA A 46 6.71 3.19 26.79
CA ALA A 46 6.87 4.54 26.27
C ALA A 46 7.26 4.54 24.78
N CYS A 47 8.15 3.62 24.36
CA CYS A 47 8.49 3.43 22.94
C CYS A 47 7.28 2.92 22.13
N LEU A 48 6.50 2.00 22.71
CA LEU A 48 5.25 1.53 22.09
C LEU A 48 4.24 2.67 21.92
N LYS A 49 4.09 3.56 22.91
CA LYS A 49 3.24 4.75 22.82
C LYS A 49 3.72 5.72 21.73
N THR A 50 5.03 5.85 21.54
CA THR A 50 5.62 6.66 20.46
C THR A 50 5.32 6.09 19.07
N LEU A 51 5.32 4.75 18.93
CA LEU A 51 4.93 4.04 17.70
C LEU A 51 3.41 4.01 17.47
N ALA A 52 2.61 3.98 18.54
CA ALA A 52 1.16 3.93 18.47
C ALA A 52 0.56 5.20 17.83
N ARG A 53 1.19 6.37 18.00
CA ARG A 53 0.69 7.62 17.43
C ARG A 53 0.70 7.64 15.88
N PRO A 54 1.80 7.34 15.17
CA PRO A 54 1.77 7.18 13.72
C PRO A 54 0.91 6.00 13.29
N GLY A 55 0.91 4.88 14.04
CA GLY A 55 0.08 3.70 13.76
C GLY A 55 -1.43 3.97 13.81
N ALA A 56 -1.90 4.76 14.78
CA ALA A 56 -3.31 5.13 14.90
C ALA A 56 -3.79 5.99 13.73
N LEU A 57 -2.93 6.86 13.20
CA LEU A 57 -3.26 7.67 12.02
C LEU A 57 -3.34 6.80 10.76
N THR A 58 -2.41 5.86 10.57
CA THR A 58 -2.48 4.91 9.45
C THR A 58 -3.67 3.96 9.56
N PHE A 59 -4.06 3.61 10.78
CA PHE A 59 -5.27 2.83 11.03
C PHE A 59 -6.53 3.63 10.67
N ALA A 60 -6.62 4.89 11.08
CA ALA A 60 -7.75 5.76 10.76
C ALA A 60 -7.88 6.01 9.25
N GLU A 61 -6.76 6.26 8.56
CA GLU A 61 -6.72 6.39 7.10
C GLU A 61 -7.23 5.10 6.42
N SER A 62 -6.73 3.95 6.84
CA SER A 62 -7.17 2.65 6.32
C SER A 62 -8.66 2.41 6.58
N ALA A 63 -9.18 2.79 7.76
CA ALA A 63 -10.59 2.67 8.09
C ALA A 63 -11.47 3.55 7.18
N ILE A 64 -11.09 4.81 6.96
CA ILE A 64 -11.81 5.72 6.06
C ILE A 64 -11.81 5.17 4.64
N ARG A 65 -10.64 4.77 4.12
CA ARG A 65 -10.49 4.20 2.78
C ARG A 65 -11.36 2.96 2.61
N ASN A 66 -11.33 2.03 3.57
CA ASN A 66 -12.14 0.82 3.52
C ASN A 66 -13.64 1.11 3.63
N ALA A 67 -14.06 2.09 4.43
CA ALA A 67 -15.45 2.50 4.52
C ALA A 67 -15.96 3.08 3.18
N LEU A 68 -15.16 3.94 2.54
CA LEU A 68 -15.48 4.49 1.21
C LEU A 68 -15.55 3.39 0.15
N TYR A 69 -14.63 2.42 0.18
CA TYR A 69 -14.67 1.28 -0.74
C TYR A 69 -15.89 0.38 -0.52
N LEU A 70 -16.24 0.07 0.74
CA LEU A 70 -17.43 -0.72 1.05
C LEU A 70 -18.72 -0.01 0.61
N TRP A 71 -18.77 1.32 0.74
CA TRP A 71 -19.89 2.09 0.22
C TRP A 71 -20.01 1.93 -1.30
N LEU A 72 -18.90 2.04 -2.04
CA LEU A 72 -18.94 1.88 -3.50
C LEU A 72 -19.30 0.45 -3.93
N VAL A 73 -18.76 -0.55 -3.24
CA VAL A 73 -19.05 -1.98 -3.48
C VAL A 73 -20.51 -2.30 -3.16
N ASN A 74 -21.13 -1.67 -2.17
CA ASN A 74 -22.56 -1.84 -1.90
C ASN A 74 -23.41 -1.47 -3.13
N GLY A 75 -23.01 -0.43 -3.87
CA GLY A 75 -23.64 -0.07 -5.15
C GLY A 75 -23.52 -1.18 -6.20
N ILE A 76 -22.36 -1.85 -6.28
CA ILE A 76 -22.15 -2.99 -7.20
C ILE A 76 -22.98 -4.20 -6.81
N VAL A 77 -23.01 -4.53 -5.52
CA VAL A 77 -23.77 -5.68 -5.00
C VAL A 77 -25.27 -5.48 -5.17
N ALA A 78 -25.75 -4.23 -5.08
CA ALA A 78 -27.15 -3.89 -5.33
C ALA A 78 -27.59 -4.09 -6.79
N MET A 79 -26.67 -4.20 -7.76
CA MET A 79 -27.01 -4.40 -9.18
C MET A 79 -27.43 -5.84 -9.52
N GLY A 80 -27.17 -6.81 -8.64
CA GLY A 80 -27.63 -8.20 -8.80
C GLY A 80 -26.64 -9.25 -8.27
N SER A 81 -27.13 -10.48 -8.07
CA SER A 81 -26.36 -11.61 -7.57
C SER A 81 -25.12 -11.93 -8.42
N ASP A 82 -25.26 -11.84 -9.74
CA ASP A 82 -24.19 -12.19 -10.68
C ASP A 82 -23.05 -11.16 -10.64
N TYR A 83 -23.39 -9.88 -10.46
CA TYR A 83 -22.43 -8.78 -10.30
C TYR A 83 -21.69 -8.85 -8.97
N ALA A 84 -22.42 -9.14 -7.89
CA ALA A 84 -21.82 -9.34 -6.56
C ALA A 84 -20.83 -10.51 -6.57
N THR A 85 -21.19 -11.62 -7.23
CA THR A 85 -20.35 -12.79 -7.35
C THR A 85 -19.12 -12.51 -8.24
N ALA A 86 -19.30 -11.83 -9.37
CA ALA A 86 -18.19 -11.44 -10.25
C ALA A 86 -17.19 -10.53 -9.55
N TRP A 87 -17.66 -9.54 -8.77
CA TRP A 87 -16.80 -8.69 -7.95
C TRP A 87 -16.02 -9.48 -6.89
N GLY A 88 -16.66 -10.45 -6.24
CA GLY A 88 -16.02 -11.33 -5.27
C GLY A 88 -14.92 -12.20 -5.89
N VAL A 89 -15.18 -12.78 -7.07
CA VAL A 89 -14.21 -13.56 -7.84
C VAL A 89 -13.04 -12.68 -8.28
N PHE A 90 -13.31 -11.51 -8.87
CA PHE A 90 -12.26 -10.55 -9.24
C PHE A 90 -11.39 -10.18 -8.04
N SER A 91 -12.02 -9.82 -6.92
CA SER A 91 -11.31 -9.45 -5.69
C SER A 91 -10.46 -10.59 -5.16
N SER A 92 -10.94 -11.83 -5.27
CA SER A 92 -10.18 -13.03 -4.89
C SER A 92 -8.93 -13.23 -5.72
N ILE A 93 -9.03 -13.07 -7.04
CA ILE A 93 -7.89 -13.19 -7.95
C ILE A 93 -6.91 -12.04 -7.71
N ARG A 94 -7.39 -10.80 -7.74
CA ARG A 94 -6.52 -9.62 -7.63
C ARG A 94 -5.90 -9.51 -6.25
N TRP A 95 -6.70 -9.37 -5.19
CA TRP A 95 -6.18 -9.15 -3.84
C TRP A 95 -5.68 -10.41 -3.15
N GLY A 96 -6.23 -11.58 -3.49
CA GLY A 96 -5.87 -12.85 -2.85
C GLY A 96 -4.66 -13.55 -3.47
N LEU A 97 -4.42 -13.39 -4.78
CA LEU A 97 -3.32 -14.06 -5.48
C LEU A 97 -2.24 -13.07 -5.95
N ILE A 98 -2.63 -12.05 -6.71
CA ILE A 98 -1.66 -11.20 -7.43
C ILE A 98 -1.06 -10.11 -6.55
N MET A 99 -1.86 -9.50 -5.69
CA MET A 99 -1.39 -8.40 -4.83
C MET A 99 -0.53 -8.87 -3.66
N VAL A 100 -0.55 -10.16 -3.31
CA VAL A 100 0.23 -10.70 -2.18
C VAL A 100 1.74 -10.54 -2.40
N PRO A 101 2.32 -10.97 -3.55
CA PRO A 101 3.71 -10.67 -3.88
C PRO A 101 4.06 -9.17 -3.89
N VAL A 102 3.16 -8.32 -4.40
CA VAL A 102 3.39 -6.87 -4.45
C VAL A 102 3.47 -6.27 -3.04
N GLN A 103 2.60 -6.71 -2.13
CA GLN A 103 2.63 -6.30 -0.72
C GLN A 103 3.88 -6.83 0.00
N ALA A 104 4.32 -8.05 -0.31
CA ALA A 104 5.57 -8.58 0.22
C ALA A 104 6.79 -7.77 -0.27
N LEU A 105 6.78 -7.35 -1.54
CA LEU A 105 7.80 -6.49 -2.12
C LEU A 105 7.79 -5.09 -1.48
N GLU A 106 6.61 -4.51 -1.25
CA GLU A 106 6.45 -3.24 -0.54
C GLU A 106 7.02 -3.30 0.87
N ALA A 107 6.67 -4.33 1.65
CA ALA A 107 7.18 -4.51 3.00
C ALA A 107 8.71 -4.64 3.04
N THR A 108 9.27 -5.32 2.03
CA THR A 108 10.72 -5.47 1.86
C THR A 108 11.37 -4.13 1.53
N THR A 109 10.82 -3.39 0.56
CA THR A 109 11.25 -2.03 0.21
C THR A 109 11.24 -1.11 1.45
N LEU A 110 10.15 -1.12 2.21
CA LEU A 110 9.98 -0.31 3.41
C LEU A 110 11.11 -0.58 4.43
N ALA A 111 11.43 -1.86 4.65
CA ALA A 111 12.48 -2.25 5.59
C ALA A 111 13.86 -1.75 5.16
N PHE A 112 14.23 -1.92 3.88
CA PHE A 112 15.52 -1.46 3.36
C PHE A 112 15.64 0.07 3.38
N ILE A 113 14.61 0.79 2.94
CA ILE A 113 14.61 2.25 2.97
C ILE A 113 14.67 2.75 4.42
N GLY A 114 13.90 2.14 5.32
CA GLY A 114 13.91 2.48 6.75
C GLY A 114 15.29 2.30 7.37
N HIS A 115 16.02 1.25 6.98
CA HIS A 115 17.39 1.00 7.43
C HIS A 115 18.36 2.07 6.92
N SER A 116 18.42 2.30 5.61
CA SER A 116 19.31 3.31 5.00
C SER A 116 19.00 4.73 5.49
N TRP A 117 17.71 5.04 5.70
CA TRP A 117 17.29 6.31 6.30
C TRP A 117 17.75 6.42 7.76
N GLY A 118 17.65 5.35 8.54
CA GLY A 118 18.12 5.29 9.93
C GLY A 118 19.62 5.52 10.05
N GLU A 119 20.42 4.88 9.20
CA GLU A 119 21.88 5.08 9.14
C GLU A 119 22.23 6.53 8.80
N TRP A 120 21.63 7.09 7.75
CA TRP A 120 21.85 8.49 7.37
C TRP A 120 21.45 9.45 8.50
N ARG A 121 20.34 9.19 9.19
CA ARG A 121 19.90 10.02 10.30
C ARG A 121 20.80 9.93 11.54
N LYS A 122 21.50 8.80 11.74
CA LYS A 122 22.51 8.65 12.79
C LYS A 122 23.75 9.49 12.50
N GLU A 123 24.17 9.56 11.23
CA GLU A 123 25.27 10.40 10.77
C GLU A 123 24.95 11.90 10.90
N THR A 124 23.69 12.30 10.65
CA THR A 124 23.25 13.70 10.68
C THR A 124 22.47 14.11 11.93
N GLY A 125 22.55 13.33 13.02
CA GLY A 125 21.65 13.40 14.17
C GLY A 125 21.63 14.73 14.95
N THR A 126 22.70 15.52 14.83
CA THR A 126 22.85 16.83 15.48
C THR A 126 22.22 17.99 14.72
N GLU A 127 21.91 17.83 13.43
CA GLU A 127 21.39 18.92 12.60
C GLU A 127 19.85 18.92 12.51
N ARG A 128 19.21 20.04 12.84
CA ARG A 128 17.75 20.24 12.67
C ARG A 128 17.30 20.33 11.20
N ARG A 129 18.25 20.57 10.27
CA ARG A 129 18.04 20.73 8.82
C ARG A 129 19.18 20.06 8.04
N PRO A 130 19.28 18.72 8.09
CA PRO A 130 20.35 18.02 7.40
C PRO A 130 20.15 18.11 5.89
N ARG A 131 21.24 18.40 5.17
CA ARG A 131 21.25 18.45 3.71
C ARG A 131 21.78 17.13 3.17
N ALA A 132 20.93 16.37 2.49
CA ALA A 132 21.38 15.14 1.86
C ALA A 132 22.16 15.44 0.56
N SER A 133 23.27 14.73 0.35
CA SER A 133 23.93 14.68 -0.96
C SER A 133 23.08 13.87 -1.95
N ARG A 134 23.20 14.17 -3.26
CA ARG A 134 22.49 13.43 -4.33
C ARG A 134 22.82 11.93 -4.31
N TYR A 135 24.05 11.58 -3.95
CA TYR A 135 24.49 10.19 -3.80
C TYR A 135 23.74 9.46 -2.68
N LYS A 136 23.64 10.09 -1.49
CA LYS A 136 22.93 9.53 -0.34
C LYS A 136 21.42 9.44 -0.57
N LEU A 137 20.84 10.40 -1.28
CA LEU A 137 19.44 10.31 -1.71
C LEU A 137 19.20 9.11 -2.63
N TYR A 138 20.10 8.87 -3.60
CA TYR A 138 20.01 7.71 -4.48
C TYR A 138 20.15 6.39 -3.72
N GLU A 139 21.05 6.33 -2.74
CA GLU A 139 21.21 5.16 -1.87
C GLU A 139 19.92 4.80 -1.12
N ILE A 140 19.19 5.80 -0.63
CA ILE A 140 17.90 5.63 0.07
C ILE A 140 16.78 5.21 -0.90
N ILE A 141 16.72 5.77 -2.11
CA ILE A 141 15.61 5.53 -3.06
C ILE A 141 15.83 4.25 -3.89
N ARG A 142 17.08 3.80 -4.07
CA ARG A 142 17.44 2.65 -4.91
C ARG A 142 16.59 1.40 -4.67
N PRO A 143 16.28 0.98 -3.42
CA PRO A 143 15.41 -0.18 -3.19
C PRO A 143 14.02 -0.03 -3.79
N ALA A 144 13.40 1.17 -3.70
CA ALA A 144 12.09 1.42 -4.31
C ALA A 144 12.13 1.33 -5.84
N LEU A 145 13.20 1.82 -6.48
CA LEU A 145 13.34 1.75 -7.94
C LEU A 145 13.47 0.30 -8.43
N TRP A 146 14.28 -0.51 -7.74
CA TRP A 146 14.40 -1.94 -8.06
C TRP A 146 13.08 -2.67 -7.85
N SER A 147 12.36 -2.37 -6.79
CA SER A 147 11.04 -2.94 -6.55
C SER A 147 10.00 -2.49 -7.58
N CYS A 148 10.04 -1.24 -8.05
CA CYS A 148 9.21 -0.81 -9.18
C CYS A 148 9.51 -1.62 -10.45
N LEU A 149 10.79 -1.86 -10.76
CA LEU A 149 11.18 -2.67 -11.93
C LEU A 149 10.70 -4.11 -11.81
N ILE A 150 10.86 -4.74 -10.64
CA ILE A 150 10.37 -6.10 -10.37
C ILE A 150 8.85 -6.16 -10.50
N ALA A 151 8.14 -5.19 -9.90
CA ALA A 151 6.68 -5.11 -9.98
C ALA A 151 6.22 -4.99 -11.45
N LEU A 152 6.85 -4.13 -12.26
CA LEU A 152 6.53 -4.01 -13.69
C LEU A 152 6.82 -5.30 -14.47
N ALA A 153 7.96 -5.93 -14.20
CA ALA A 153 8.36 -7.17 -14.88
C ALA A 153 7.40 -8.33 -14.61
N ILE A 154 6.67 -8.32 -13.49
CA ILE A 154 5.70 -9.36 -13.13
C ILE A 154 4.28 -8.95 -13.52
N GLU A 155 3.85 -7.73 -13.18
CA GLU A 155 2.48 -7.25 -13.39
C GLU A 155 2.15 -7.08 -14.88
N ILE A 156 3.09 -6.59 -15.71
CA ILE A 156 2.81 -6.40 -17.15
C ILE A 156 2.53 -7.75 -17.84
N PRO A 157 3.40 -8.77 -17.75
CA PRO A 157 3.11 -10.07 -18.36
C PRO A 157 1.85 -10.73 -17.78
N LEU A 158 1.63 -10.58 -16.47
CA LEU A 158 0.48 -11.16 -15.81
C LEU A 158 -0.83 -10.49 -16.28
N CYS A 159 -0.86 -9.17 -16.41
CA CYS A 159 -1.99 -8.42 -16.94
C CYS A 159 -2.33 -8.88 -18.36
N ILE A 160 -1.32 -9.04 -19.23
CA ILE A 160 -1.52 -9.51 -20.61
C ILE A 160 -2.05 -10.95 -20.62
N PHE A 161 -1.40 -11.85 -19.89
CA PHE A 161 -1.79 -13.26 -19.85
C PHE A 161 -3.21 -13.47 -19.29
N MET A 162 -3.55 -12.74 -18.22
CA MET A 162 -4.88 -12.80 -17.61
C MET A 162 -5.95 -12.16 -18.49
N SER A 163 -5.63 -11.06 -19.18
CA SER A 163 -6.55 -10.39 -20.12
C SER A 163 -6.92 -11.28 -21.32
N GLU A 164 -5.94 -12.00 -21.88
CA GLU A 164 -6.13 -12.80 -23.09
C GLU A 164 -6.65 -14.22 -22.79
N TYR A 165 -6.11 -14.90 -21.77
CA TYR A 165 -6.36 -16.33 -21.54
C TYR A 165 -6.90 -16.68 -20.15
N GLY A 166 -6.39 -16.01 -19.11
CA GLY A 166 -6.55 -16.47 -17.73
C GLY A 166 -7.88 -16.09 -17.07
N ALA A 167 -8.30 -14.83 -17.16
CA ALA A 167 -9.36 -14.27 -16.32
C ALA A 167 -10.70 -15.00 -16.48
N ARG A 168 -11.12 -15.29 -17.72
CA ARG A 168 -12.38 -16.00 -17.98
C ARG A 168 -12.37 -17.42 -17.45
N ARG A 169 -11.30 -18.18 -17.71
CA ARG A 169 -11.19 -19.60 -17.31
C ARG A 169 -11.10 -19.74 -15.80
N PHE A 170 -10.31 -18.87 -15.17
CA PHE A 170 -10.16 -18.86 -13.72
C PHE A 170 -11.44 -18.40 -13.01
N ALA A 171 -12.15 -17.42 -13.58
CA ALA A 171 -13.45 -17.00 -13.07
C ALA A 171 -14.52 -18.10 -13.21
N PHE A 172 -14.51 -18.85 -14.32
CA PHE A 172 -15.39 -20.00 -14.49
C PHE A 172 -15.08 -21.11 -13.48
N TYR A 173 -13.80 -21.40 -13.23
CA TYR A 173 -13.38 -22.37 -12.23
C TYR A 173 -13.87 -22.02 -10.81
N LEU A 174 -13.90 -20.73 -10.45
CA LEU A 174 -14.32 -20.27 -9.13
C LEU A 174 -15.83 -20.11 -8.96
N SER A 175 -16.56 -19.80 -10.04
CA SER A 175 -17.99 -19.47 -9.97
C SER A 175 -18.92 -20.53 -10.54
N GLU A 176 -18.39 -21.49 -11.31
CA GLU A 176 -19.14 -22.49 -12.08
C GLU A 176 -20.25 -21.90 -12.98
N SER A 177 -20.22 -20.59 -13.23
CA SER A 177 -21.24 -19.84 -13.96
C SER A 177 -20.63 -19.13 -15.16
N GLN A 178 -21.19 -19.40 -16.34
CA GLN A 178 -20.74 -18.80 -17.58
C GLN A 178 -20.95 -17.27 -17.58
N THR A 179 -22.10 -16.81 -17.06
CA THR A 179 -22.44 -15.39 -16.99
C THR A 179 -21.48 -14.62 -16.09
N VAL A 180 -21.20 -15.15 -14.89
CA VAL A 180 -20.26 -14.53 -13.93
C VAL A 180 -18.83 -14.51 -14.49
N SER A 181 -18.41 -15.57 -15.20
CA SER A 181 -17.09 -15.63 -15.82
C SER A 181 -16.88 -14.56 -16.90
N GLN A 182 -17.92 -14.26 -17.68
CA GLN A 182 -17.89 -13.24 -18.73
C GLN A 182 -17.86 -11.83 -18.15
N ILE A 183 -18.68 -11.57 -17.12
CA ILE A 183 -18.67 -10.28 -16.39
C ILE A 183 -17.29 -10.06 -15.77
N THR A 184 -16.73 -11.07 -15.11
CA THR A 184 -15.40 -10.99 -14.49
C THR A 184 -14.30 -10.75 -15.51
N ALA A 185 -14.35 -11.39 -16.69
CA ALA A 185 -13.38 -11.16 -17.75
C ALA A 185 -13.47 -9.74 -18.33
N LYS A 186 -14.68 -9.22 -18.55
CA LYS A 186 -14.89 -7.82 -18.98
C LYS A 186 -14.34 -6.84 -17.93
N MET A 187 -14.65 -7.09 -16.67
CA MET A 187 -14.16 -6.30 -15.54
C MET A 187 -12.63 -6.30 -15.46
N TRP A 188 -12.00 -7.48 -15.63
CA TRP A 188 -10.54 -7.63 -15.65
C TRP A 188 -9.90 -6.73 -16.69
N ARG A 189 -10.34 -6.82 -17.95
CA ARG A 189 -9.80 -6.01 -19.07
C ARG A 189 -9.92 -4.52 -18.85
N THR A 190 -10.95 -4.09 -18.11
CA THR A 190 -11.26 -2.67 -17.93
C THR A 190 -10.50 -2.05 -16.75
N ILE A 191 -10.17 -2.86 -15.72
CA ILE A 191 -9.63 -2.34 -14.43
C ILE A 191 -8.18 -2.79 -14.17
N ASP A 192 -7.78 -3.99 -14.61
CA ASP A 192 -6.50 -4.60 -14.19
C ASP A 192 -5.27 -3.77 -14.57
N TRP A 193 -5.28 -3.10 -15.73
CA TRP A 193 -4.18 -2.23 -16.14
C TRP A 193 -3.94 -1.05 -15.18
N CYS A 194 -4.98 -0.56 -14.50
CA CYS A 194 -4.86 0.49 -13.48
C CYS A 194 -4.07 0.01 -12.27
N TYR A 195 -4.06 -1.29 -12.00
CA TYR A 195 -3.31 -1.84 -10.89
C TYR A 195 -1.80 -1.90 -11.15
N ILE A 196 -1.33 -1.77 -12.40
CA ILE A 196 0.10 -1.56 -12.67
C ILE A 196 0.54 -0.24 -12.02
N PHE A 197 -0.26 0.82 -12.18
CA PHE A 197 -0.03 2.10 -11.51
C PHE A 197 -0.13 1.98 -9.99
N TYR A 198 -1.09 1.19 -9.50
CA TYR A 198 -1.19 0.93 -8.08
C TYR A 198 0.07 0.25 -7.53
N ALA A 199 0.55 -0.81 -8.19
CA ALA A 199 1.76 -1.54 -7.78
C ALA A 199 2.99 -0.62 -7.76
N LEU A 200 3.13 0.28 -8.74
CA LEU A 200 4.16 1.30 -8.72
C LEU A 200 3.98 2.29 -7.56
N SER A 201 2.75 2.78 -7.36
CA SER A 201 2.44 3.76 -6.32
C SER A 201 2.74 3.23 -4.92
N THR A 202 2.50 1.94 -4.65
CA THR A 202 2.81 1.34 -3.34
C THR A 202 4.31 1.24 -3.10
N GLN A 203 5.10 0.86 -4.13
CA GLN A 203 6.56 0.83 -4.00
C GLN A 203 7.17 2.22 -3.78
N LEU A 204 6.62 3.24 -4.45
CA LEU A 204 7.06 4.63 -4.29
C LEU A 204 6.63 5.20 -2.93
N ALA A 205 5.39 4.95 -2.52
CA ALA A 205 4.86 5.36 -1.22
C ALA A 205 5.67 4.80 -0.04
N ALA A 206 6.34 3.66 -0.20
CA ALA A 206 7.25 3.12 0.81
C ALA A 206 8.38 4.10 1.17
N ILE A 207 8.81 4.98 0.25
CA ILE A 207 9.79 6.04 0.50
C ILE A 207 9.26 7.02 1.55
N LEU A 208 8.06 7.57 1.32
CA LEU A 208 7.43 8.49 2.27
C LEU A 208 7.03 7.80 3.56
N LEU A 209 6.55 6.56 3.51
CA LEU A 209 6.15 5.83 4.69
C LEU A 209 7.34 5.52 5.61
N ALA A 210 8.49 5.14 5.05
CA ALA A 210 9.71 4.89 5.82
C ALA A 210 10.36 6.18 6.35
N THR A 211 10.27 7.29 5.61
CA THR A 211 11.00 8.53 5.95
C THR A 211 10.14 9.52 6.74
N ARG A 212 8.88 9.72 6.33
CA ARG A 212 7.92 10.71 6.85
C ARG A 212 6.46 10.23 6.77
N PRO A 213 6.03 9.38 7.72
CA PRO A 213 4.65 8.86 7.77
C PRO A 213 3.56 9.94 7.72
N ARG A 214 3.82 11.15 8.25
CA ARG A 214 2.85 12.26 8.23
C ARG A 214 2.56 12.80 6.83
N TRP A 215 3.57 12.87 5.97
CA TRP A 215 3.39 13.37 4.60
C TRP A 215 2.61 12.34 3.78
N TYR A 216 2.94 11.06 3.94
CA TYR A 216 2.17 9.96 3.39
C TYR A 216 0.70 9.99 3.85
N LEU A 217 0.44 10.23 5.14
CA LEU A 217 -0.94 10.32 5.67
C LEU A 217 -1.75 11.44 5.04
N TYR A 218 -1.18 12.64 4.88
CA TYR A 218 -1.88 13.75 4.23
C TYR A 218 -2.15 13.44 2.76
N GLN A 219 -1.16 12.92 2.05
CA GLN A 219 -1.26 12.50 0.65
C GLN A 219 -2.39 11.47 0.48
N SER A 220 -2.38 10.38 1.24
CA SER A 220 -3.40 9.33 1.13
C SER A 220 -4.80 9.83 1.51
N LEU A 221 -4.93 10.66 2.55
CA LEU A 221 -6.22 11.24 2.92
C LEU A 221 -6.76 12.17 1.84
N ILE A 222 -5.90 13.02 1.25
CA ILE A 222 -6.28 13.94 0.18
C ILE A 222 -6.74 13.15 -1.05
N SER A 223 -6.00 12.13 -1.46
CA SER A 223 -6.40 11.29 -2.61
C SER A 223 -7.74 10.59 -2.38
N ASN A 224 -7.93 9.97 -1.21
CA ASN A 224 -9.19 9.29 -0.89
C ASN A 224 -10.37 10.27 -0.75
N LEU A 225 -10.18 11.45 -0.17
CA LEU A 225 -11.25 12.43 0.02
C LEU A 225 -11.57 13.23 -1.25
N LEU A 226 -10.57 13.62 -2.04
CA LEU A 226 -10.80 14.43 -3.24
C LEU A 226 -11.20 13.61 -4.46
N TRP A 227 -10.77 12.34 -4.54
CA TRP A 227 -11.13 11.48 -5.67
C TRP A 227 -12.29 10.55 -5.32
N VAL A 228 -12.14 9.71 -4.31
CA VAL A 228 -13.11 8.62 -4.06
C VAL A 228 -14.46 9.16 -3.56
N MET A 229 -14.46 10.17 -2.70
CA MET A 229 -15.72 10.69 -2.12
C MET A 229 -16.64 11.38 -3.14
N PRO A 230 -16.19 12.31 -4.01
CA PRO A 230 -17.07 12.91 -5.03
C PRO A 230 -17.66 11.87 -5.97
N TRP A 231 -16.84 10.90 -6.38
CA TRP A 231 -17.28 9.82 -7.24
C TRP A 231 -18.27 8.87 -6.55
N ALA A 232 -18.08 8.57 -5.26
CA ALA A 232 -19.05 7.79 -4.48
C ALA A 232 -20.42 8.48 -4.40
N ILE A 233 -20.43 9.81 -4.25
CA ILE A 233 -21.66 10.62 -4.24
C ILE A 233 -22.34 10.60 -5.62
N VAL A 234 -21.57 10.80 -6.70
CA VAL A 234 -22.08 10.78 -8.08
C VAL A 234 -22.66 9.41 -8.43
N VAL A 235 -21.96 8.33 -8.10
CA VAL A 235 -22.41 6.94 -8.34
C VAL A 235 -23.67 6.60 -7.53
N SER A 236 -23.83 7.16 -6.33
CA SER A 236 -25.04 6.97 -5.51
C SER A 236 -26.25 7.75 -6.02
N LYS A 237 -26.04 8.79 -6.85
CA LYS A 237 -27.08 9.69 -7.37
C LYS A 237 -27.45 9.41 -8.82
N ALA A 238 -26.52 8.84 -9.59
CA ALA A 238 -26.77 8.41 -10.95
C ALA A 238 -27.54 7.07 -10.93
N HIS A 239 -28.69 7.00 -11.60
CA HIS A 239 -29.36 5.73 -11.87
C HIS A 239 -28.53 4.93 -12.90
N ILE A 240 -27.54 4.20 -12.41
CA ILE A 240 -26.61 3.44 -13.25
C ILE A 240 -27.33 2.22 -13.83
N THR A 241 -27.32 2.11 -15.16
CA THR A 241 -27.75 0.93 -15.90
C THR A 241 -26.62 -0.12 -15.94
N PRO A 242 -26.94 -1.43 -16.00
CA PRO A 242 -25.94 -2.52 -16.00
C PRO A 242 -24.91 -2.43 -17.14
N GLU A 243 -25.27 -1.76 -18.23
CA GLU A 243 -24.45 -1.65 -19.44
C GLU A 243 -23.33 -0.60 -19.29
N ASP A 244 -23.63 0.53 -18.63
CA ASP A 244 -22.69 1.64 -18.39
C ASP A 244 -21.96 1.55 -17.04
N ALA A 245 -22.42 0.67 -16.15
CA ALA A 245 -21.89 0.53 -14.80
C ALA A 245 -20.37 0.40 -14.77
N TRP A 246 -19.79 -0.43 -15.63
CA TRP A 246 -18.34 -0.67 -15.61
C TRP A 246 -17.51 0.49 -16.14
N THR A 247 -18.06 1.33 -17.00
CA THR A 247 -17.37 2.53 -17.50
C THR A 247 -17.19 3.52 -16.36
N TYR A 248 -18.26 3.79 -15.60
CA TYR A 248 -18.20 4.62 -14.40
C TYR A 248 -17.33 3.96 -13.33
N HIS A 249 -17.52 2.69 -13.04
CA HIS A 249 -16.73 2.01 -12.00
C HIS A 249 -15.24 1.91 -12.35
N SER A 250 -14.86 1.76 -13.63
CA SER A 250 -13.46 1.83 -14.04
C SER A 250 -12.89 3.24 -13.89
N ILE A 251 -13.65 4.29 -14.16
CA ILE A 251 -13.21 5.67 -13.92
C ILE A 251 -13.04 5.94 -12.42
N VAL A 252 -13.97 5.46 -11.60
CA VAL A 252 -13.91 5.68 -10.15
C VAL A 252 -12.80 4.87 -9.50
N PHE A 253 -12.77 3.55 -9.70
CA PHE A 253 -11.76 2.68 -9.13
C PHE A 253 -10.43 2.79 -9.85
N GLY A 254 -10.40 2.63 -11.17
CA GLY A 254 -9.17 2.71 -11.96
C GLY A 254 -8.55 4.10 -11.92
N GLY A 255 -9.38 5.14 -12.06
CA GLY A 255 -8.91 6.52 -11.97
C GLY A 255 -8.34 6.88 -10.60
N SER A 256 -8.85 6.32 -9.49
CA SER A 256 -8.29 6.59 -8.16
C SER A 256 -6.88 6.02 -8.01
N LEU A 257 -6.60 4.85 -8.62
CA LEU A 257 -5.28 4.22 -8.62
C LEU A 257 -4.28 5.05 -9.44
N VAL A 258 -4.70 5.51 -10.62
CA VAL A 258 -3.85 6.36 -11.49
C VAL A 258 -3.60 7.73 -10.86
N PHE A 259 -4.65 8.37 -10.31
CA PHE A 259 -4.52 9.64 -9.61
C PHE A 259 -3.55 9.52 -8.42
N SER A 260 -3.72 8.47 -7.61
CA SER A 260 -2.84 8.21 -6.46
C SER A 260 -1.38 8.00 -6.89
N PHE A 261 -1.12 7.35 -8.02
CA PHE A 261 0.23 7.21 -8.56
C PHE A 261 0.88 8.56 -8.85
N PHE A 262 0.19 9.45 -9.56
CA PHE A 262 0.74 10.78 -9.86
C PHE A 262 0.90 11.65 -8.62
N ASP A 263 -0.04 11.56 -7.68
CA ASP A 263 0.03 12.28 -6.41
C ASP A 263 1.24 11.84 -5.58
N VAL A 264 1.45 10.53 -5.41
CA VAL A 264 2.64 9.98 -4.73
C VAL A 264 3.92 10.44 -5.41
N LEU A 265 3.98 10.36 -6.74
CA LEU A 265 5.15 10.78 -7.51
C LEU A 265 5.48 12.27 -7.33
N VAL A 266 4.47 13.14 -7.31
CA VAL A 266 4.66 14.58 -7.04
C VAL A 266 5.16 14.81 -5.61
N VAL A 267 4.56 14.16 -4.61
CA VAL A 267 4.96 14.31 -3.22
C VAL A 267 6.38 13.78 -2.98
N ASP A 268 6.76 12.67 -3.63
CA ASP A 268 8.12 12.12 -3.58
C ASP A 268 9.15 13.06 -4.22
N LEU A 269 8.82 13.68 -5.35
CA LEU A 269 9.69 14.69 -5.98
C LEU A 269 9.85 15.92 -5.10
N VAL A 270 8.77 16.40 -4.47
CA VAL A 270 8.82 17.52 -3.51
C VAL A 270 9.65 17.13 -2.28
N TRP A 271 9.52 15.90 -1.81
CA TRP A 271 10.32 15.36 -0.71
C TRP A 271 11.81 15.32 -1.07
N ALA A 272 12.15 14.72 -2.21
CA ALA A 272 13.53 14.66 -2.70
C ALA A 272 14.14 16.07 -2.84
N TRP A 273 13.38 17.00 -3.42
CA TRP A 273 13.80 18.40 -3.58
C TRP A 273 14.03 19.11 -2.24
N ALA A 274 13.11 18.95 -1.28
CA ALA A 274 13.20 19.61 0.01
C ALA A 274 14.33 19.03 0.88
N LEU A 275 14.67 17.73 0.71
CA LEU A 275 15.81 17.08 1.34
C LEU A 275 17.14 17.60 0.78
N LEU A 276 17.25 17.74 -0.56
CA LEU A 276 18.44 18.27 -1.24
C LEU A 276 18.73 19.74 -0.91
N ARG A 277 17.69 20.53 -0.65
CA ARG A 277 17.81 21.95 -0.24
C ARG A 277 17.96 22.16 1.27
N GLY A 278 17.93 21.11 2.10
CA GLY A 278 17.99 21.24 3.55
C GLY A 278 16.84 22.04 4.16
N LYS A 279 15.70 22.14 3.45
CA LYS A 279 14.52 22.89 3.92
C LYS A 279 13.66 22.08 4.89
N MET A 280 13.90 20.77 4.99
CA MET A 280 13.15 19.89 5.87
C MET A 280 13.59 20.00 7.33
N ARG A 281 12.62 20.23 8.22
CA ARG A 281 12.81 20.11 9.68
C ARG A 281 12.55 18.69 10.12
N LEU A 282 13.59 17.94 10.44
CA LEU A 282 13.48 16.58 10.98
C LEU A 282 13.37 16.63 12.51
N PRO A 283 12.49 15.84 13.14
CA PRO A 283 12.45 15.75 14.60
C PRO A 283 13.79 15.17 15.09
N ALA A 284 14.34 15.72 16.17
CA ALA A 284 15.57 15.23 16.78
C ALA A 284 15.41 13.75 17.19
N ILE A 285 16.44 12.94 16.93
CA ILE A 285 16.50 11.58 17.49
C ILE A 285 16.99 11.77 18.92
N TYR A 286 16.13 11.44 19.89
CA TYR A 286 16.51 11.32 21.30
C TYR A 286 16.99 9.88 21.54
#